data_AF-A0A2S6R1R5-F1
#
_entry.id   AF-A0A2S6R1R5-F1
#
_cell.length_a   1.000
_cell.length_b   1.000
_cell.length_c   1.000
_cell.angle_alpha   90.00
_cell.angle_beta   90.00
_cell.angle_gamma   90.00
#
_symmetry.space_group_name_H-M   'P 1'
#
loop_
_entity.id
_entity.type
_entity.pdbx_description
1 polymer ?
#
loop_
_entity_poly.entity_id
_entity_poly.type
_entity_poly.pdbx_seq_one_letter_code
_entity_poly.pdbx_strand_id
1 'polypeptide(L)' 'MTGKMLTIEVPWYETRIENCSYCGKMIARNYWADDEFPDDKFCERQCVDVKRRALQRTE' A
#
# COMPACT_ATOMS: atom_id res chain seq x y z
N MET A 1 21.00 -22.82 21.89
CA MET A 1 21.44 -21.81 20.91
C MET A 1 20.69 -20.52 21.20
N THR A 2 21.37 -19.51 21.76
CA THR A 2 20.78 -18.20 22.04
C THR A 2 20.92 -17.33 20.79
N GLY A 3 19.86 -17.24 19.98
CA GLY A 3 19.82 -16.31 18.85
C GLY A 3 19.85 -14.87 19.36
N LYS A 4 20.87 -14.10 18.99
CA LYS A 4 20.88 -12.65 19.25
C LYS A 4 19.88 -12.01 18.29
N MET A 5 18.85 -11.36 18.82
CA MET A 5 18.00 -10.49 18.01
C MET A 5 18.83 -9.28 17.59
N LEU A 6 18.94 -9.05 16.28
CA LEU A 6 19.51 -7.85 15.68
C LEU A 6 18.36 -6.99 15.18
N THR A 7 18.15 -5.84 15.81
CA THR A 7 17.26 -4.81 15.28
C THR A 7 18.01 -4.09 14.17
N ILE A 8 17.48 -4.13 12.95
CA ILE A 8 18.04 -3.38 11.82
C ILE A 8 17.19 -2.12 11.67
N GLU A 9 17.79 -0.96 11.94
CA GLU A 9 17.16 0.34 11.75
C GLU A 9 17.31 0.76 10.28
N VAL A 10 16.39 0.28 9.43
CA VAL A 10 16.30 0.73 8.03
C VAL A 10 15.32 1.90 7.95
N PRO A 11 15.73 3.08 7.43
CA PRO A 11 14.82 4.19 7.21
C PRO A 11 13.65 3.77 6.30
N TRP A 12 12.43 4.20 6.64
CA TRP A 12 11.22 3.78 5.92
C TRP A 12 11.20 4.16 4.42
N TYR A 13 11.96 5.18 4.01
CA TYR A 13 12.09 5.55 2.59
C TYR A 13 13.02 4.62 1.81
N GLU A 14 13.88 3.85 2.48
CA GLU A 14 14.78 2.85 1.88
C GLU A 14 14.10 1.49 1.74
N THR A 15 13.06 1.22 2.54
CA THR A 15 12.36 -0.08 2.57
C THR A 15 11.46 -0.31 1.36
N ARG A 16 11.36 0.66 0.43
CA ARG A 16 10.43 0.62 -0.71
C ARG A 16 9.01 0.29 -0.25
N ILE A 17 8.62 0.82 0.90
CA ILE A 17 7.27 0.73 1.44
C ILE A 17 6.50 1.96 0.98
N GLU A 18 5.31 1.74 0.45
CA GLU A 18 4.35 2.76 0.06
C GLU A 18 3.09 2.62 0.90
N ASN A 19 2.23 3.64 0.93
CA ASN A 19 0.96 3.57 1.62
C ASN A 19 -0.14 3.22 0.63
N CYS A 20 -1.09 2.38 1.05
CA CYS A 20 -2.32 2.15 0.30
C CYS A 20 -3.07 3.47 0.10
N SER A 21 -3.33 3.85 -1.15
CA SER A 21 -3.99 5.09 -1.55
C SER A 21 -5.40 5.27 -0.96
N TYR A 22 -6.03 4.17 -0.51
CA TYR A 22 -7.35 4.22 0.10
C TYR A 22 -7.30 4.17 1.63
N CYS A 23 -6.72 3.11 2.22
CA CYS A 23 -6.79 2.87 3.67
C CYS A 23 -5.53 3.31 4.46
N GLY A 24 -4.48 3.76 3.78
CA GLY A 24 -3.23 4.24 4.41
C GLY A 24 -2.32 3.14 4.98
N LYS A 25 -2.66 1.86 4.82
CA LYS A 25 -1.82 0.74 5.28
C LYS A 25 -0.49 0.71 4.53
N MET A 26 0.61 0.51 5.25
CA MET A 26 1.93 0.29 4.66
C MET A 26 1.98 -1.02 3.87
N ILE A 27 2.43 -0.94 2.61
CA ILE A 27 2.53 -2.04 1.65
C ILE A 27 3.87 -1.98 0.92
N ALA A 28 4.32 -3.11 0.38
CA ALA A 28 5.51 -3.12 -0.48
C ALA A 28 5.19 -2.40 -1.81
N ARG A 29 6.11 -1.59 -2.34
CA ARG A 29 5.97 -0.85 -3.62
C ARG A 29 5.59 -1.71 -4.82
N ASN A 30 5.93 -3.00 -4.80
CA ASN A 30 5.60 -3.95 -5.87
C ASN A 30 4.16 -4.50 -5.75
N TYR A 31 3.35 -4.00 -4.82
CA TYR A 31 1.95 -4.41 -4.72
C TYR A 31 1.15 -3.96 -5.95
N TRP A 32 0.11 -4.74 -6.23
CA TRP A 32 -0.77 -4.64 -7.38
C TRP A 32 -1.21 -3.19 -7.68
N ALA A 33 -1.06 -2.79 -8.95
CA ALA A 33 -1.65 -1.59 -9.52
C ALA A 33 -2.89 -2.01 -10.33
N ASP A 34 -4.02 -1.34 -10.12
CA ASP A 34 -5.23 -1.53 -10.91
C ASP A 34 -5.15 -0.70 -12.19
N ASP A 35 -5.65 -1.23 -13.31
CA ASP A 35 -5.57 -0.56 -14.61
C ASP A 35 -6.39 0.75 -14.67
N GLU A 36 -7.43 0.89 -13.84
CA GLU A 36 -8.25 2.11 -13.79
C GLU A 36 -7.59 3.22 -12.96
N PHE A 37 -6.66 2.86 -12.08
CA PHE A 37 -5.97 3.78 -11.18
C PHE A 37 -4.45 3.52 -11.19
N PRO A 38 -3.76 3.81 -12.32
CA PRO A 38 -2.36 3.41 -12.53
C PRO A 38 -1.38 4.08 -11.56
N ASP A 39 -1.71 5.29 -11.09
CA ASP A 39 -0.90 6.06 -10.14
C ASP A 39 -1.14 5.67 -8.68
N ASP A 40 -2.17 4.88 -8.40
CA ASP A 40 -2.51 4.45 -7.05
C ASP A 40 -1.96 3.07 -6.72
N LYS A 41 -1.76 2.84 -5.41
CA LYS A 41 -1.37 1.54 -4.88
C LYS A 41 -2.40 1.08 -3.86
N PHE A 42 -2.84 -0.16 -3.99
CA PHE A 42 -3.89 -0.69 -3.11
C PHE A 42 -3.41 -1.95 -2.42
N CYS A 43 -3.67 -2.06 -1.11
CA CYS A 43 -3.33 -3.26 -0.35
C CYS A 43 -4.24 -4.44 -0.66
N GLU A 44 -5.45 -4.19 -1.15
CA GLU A 44 -6.51 -5.18 -1.39
C GLU A 44 -7.44 -4.70 -2.50
N ARG A 45 -8.08 -5.63 -3.22
CA ARG A 45 -9.02 -5.29 -4.31
C ARG A 45 -10.22 -4.47 -3.83
N GLN A 46 -10.65 -4.73 -2.60
CA GLN A 46 -11.74 -4.00 -1.94
C GLN A 46 -11.44 -2.50 -1.83
N CYS A 47 -10.17 -2.11 -1.67
CA CYS A 47 -9.79 -0.69 -1.60
C CYS A 47 -10.03 0.03 -2.93
N VAL A 48 -9.82 -0.65 -4.06
CA VAL A 48 -10.14 -0.13 -5.40
C VAL A 48 -11.63 0.02 -5.57
N ASP A 49 -12.40 -1.02 -5.22
CA ASP A 49 -13.86 -1.00 -5.38
C ASP A 49 -14.50 0.13 -4.58
N VAL A 50 -13.98 0.44 -3.39
CA VAL A 50 -14.50 1.56 -2.59
C VAL A 50 -14.12 2.90 -3.21
N LYS A 51 -12.89 3.07 -3.70
CA LYS A 51 -12.50 4.31 -4.41
C LYS A 51 -13.38 4.54 -5.64
N ARG A 52 -13.63 3.50 -6.45
CA ARG A 52 -14.52 3.55 -7.62
C ARG A 52 -15.93 4.01 -7.24
N ARG A 53 -16.51 3.45 -6.17
CA ARG A 53 -17.83 3.84 -5.65
C ARG A 53 -17.84 5.26 -5.09
N ALA A 54 -16.75 5.73 -4.49
CA ALA A 54 -16.65 7.08 -3.96
C ALA A 54 -16.69 8.11 -5.11
N LEU A 55 -15.93 7.88 -6.18
CA LEU A 55 -15.91 8.76 -7.35
C LEU A 55 -17.30 8.86 -8.02
N GLN A 56 -17.99 7.74 -8.19
CA GLN A 56 -19.35 7.69 -8.75
C GLN A 56 -20.42 8.45 -7.94
N ARG A 57 -20.16 8.77 -6.66
CA ARG A 57 -21.09 9.52 -5.81
C ARG A 57 -20.83 11.03 -5.82
N THR A 58 -19.73 11.44 -6.44
CA THR A 58 -19.30 12.85 -6.46
C THR A 58 -19.67 13.55 -7.77
N GLU A 59 -20.26 12.81 -8.72
CA GLU A 59 -20.93 13.29 -9.93
C GLU A 59 -22.44 13.49 -9.67
#